data_AF-S7PDI8-F1
#
_entry.id   AF-S7PDI8-F1
#
_cell.length_a   1.000
_cell.length_b   1.000
_cell.length_c   1.000
_cell.angle_alpha   90.00
_cell.angle_beta   90.00
_cell.angle_gamma   90.00
#
_symmetry.space_group_name_H-M   'P 1'
#
loop_
_entity.id
_entity.type
_entity.pdbx_description
1 polymer ?
#
loop_
_entity_poly.entity_id
_entity_poly.type
_entity_poly.pdbx_seq_one_letter_code
_entity_poly.pdbx_strand_id
1 'polypeptide(L)'
;MKVLWAALVVTLVAGCQAHVEEEVKLAPEPEWWQVSQPWQQALGRFWDYLQWVQTMSNKVQEELLSNQVTEELSKLMEETMGEVKTYKKELETQLGPMTQETRDRLSKELQAAQARLRSDMEDVRTRLTQYRNEVQTMMGQNSEDMEELQAKMEEQANQMRLQAEAFQARLKGWFVPLVQDMQRQWAGLVEKMQSALGASPSPTPVPSENQ
;
A
#
# COMPACT_ATOMS: atom_id res chain seq x y z
N MET A 1 39.55 -12.67 0.60
CA MET A 1 38.82 -11.42 0.30
C MET A 1 37.33 -11.68 0.45
N LYS A 2 36.73 -11.03 1.45
CA LYS A 2 35.33 -10.59 1.58
C LYS A 2 34.21 -11.62 1.32
N VAL A 3 33.99 -12.49 2.30
CA VAL A 3 32.64 -12.92 2.68
C VAL A 3 32.63 -13.09 4.20
N LEU A 4 32.15 -12.09 4.94
CA LEU A 4 31.68 -12.26 6.31
C LEU A 4 30.53 -11.27 6.52
N TRP A 5 29.32 -11.80 6.41
CA TRP A 5 28.10 -11.13 6.85
C TRP A 5 27.93 -11.30 8.36
N ALA A 6 27.39 -10.24 8.97
CA ALA A 6 26.43 -10.26 10.07
C ALA A 6 26.80 -10.97 11.39
N ALA A 7 27.25 -10.18 12.37
CA ALA A 7 26.74 -10.23 13.75
C ALA A 7 27.29 -9.03 14.53
N LEU A 8 26.46 -8.02 14.80
CA LEU A 8 26.60 -7.18 15.99
C LEU A 8 25.33 -6.35 16.17
N VAL A 9 24.37 -6.95 16.87
CA VAL A 9 23.31 -6.25 17.58
C VAL A 9 23.59 -6.46 19.07
N VAL A 10 23.42 -5.38 19.83
CA VAL A 10 23.45 -5.25 21.31
C VAL A 10 24.85 -5.19 21.96
N THR A 11 25.30 -3.98 22.33
CA THR A 11 25.26 -3.48 23.73
C THR A 11 25.94 -2.10 23.87
N LEU A 12 25.15 -1.14 24.38
CA LEU A 12 25.47 -0.30 25.55
C LEU A 12 26.43 0.91 25.41
N VAL A 13 25.85 2.12 25.33
CA VAL A 13 26.13 3.32 26.16
C VAL A 13 24.83 4.18 26.10
N ALA A 14 23.86 4.09 27.01
CA ALA A 14 23.81 4.67 28.35
C ALA A 14 24.24 6.15 28.45
N GLY A 15 23.27 7.07 28.36
CA GLY A 15 23.22 8.27 29.20
C GLY A 15 23.66 9.60 28.59
N CYS A 16 22.70 10.50 28.32
CA CYS A 16 22.68 11.86 28.90
C CYS A 16 21.38 12.64 28.53
N GLN A 17 20.50 12.72 29.53
CA GLN A 17 19.51 13.75 29.91
C GLN A 17 18.93 14.76 28.90
N ALA A 18 17.61 14.63 28.73
CA ALA A 18 16.56 15.63 29.01
C ALA A 18 16.71 17.08 28.51
N HIS A 19 15.91 17.43 27.50
CA HIS A 19 15.06 18.62 27.59
C HIS A 19 13.75 18.41 26.82
N VAL A 20 12.67 18.86 27.45
CA VAL A 20 11.27 18.74 27.03
C VAL A 20 10.94 19.92 26.14
N GLU A 21 10.52 19.67 24.91
CA GLU A 21 9.55 20.50 24.20
C GLU A 21 8.51 19.56 23.59
N GLU A 22 7.33 19.60 24.17
CA GLU A 22 6.13 18.86 23.76
C GLU A 22 5.52 19.58 22.55
N GLU A 23 6.17 19.45 21.39
CA GLU A 23 5.45 19.63 20.13
C GLU A 23 4.56 18.40 19.94
N VAL A 24 3.27 18.65 19.71
CA VAL A 24 2.29 17.65 19.26
C VAL A 24 2.74 17.15 17.89
N LYS A 25 3.67 16.20 17.92
CA LYS A 25 4.22 15.55 16.75
C LYS A 25 3.20 14.53 16.29
N LEU A 26 2.44 14.92 15.26
CA LEU A 26 1.73 14.00 14.39
C LEU A 26 2.65 12.78 14.19
N ALA A 27 2.17 11.59 14.59
CA ALA A 27 2.99 10.38 14.62
C ALA A 27 3.85 10.30 13.35
N PRO A 28 5.17 10.02 13.46
CA PRO A 28 6.04 9.98 12.29
C PRO A 28 5.41 9.03 11.28
N GLU A 29 5.15 9.53 10.07
CA GLU A 29 4.67 8.71 8.97
C GLU A 29 5.56 7.47 8.89
N PRO A 30 5.01 6.25 8.89
CA PRO A 30 5.86 5.09 9.07
C PRO A 30 6.71 4.90 7.80
N GLU A 31 7.99 4.52 7.96
CA GLU A 31 9.05 4.45 6.92
C GLU A 31 8.77 3.50 5.73
N TRP A 32 7.60 2.84 5.65
CA TRP A 32 7.22 1.88 4.59
C TRP A 32 6.96 2.53 3.22
N TRP A 33 6.97 3.86 3.12
CA TRP A 33 6.78 4.62 1.88
C TRP A 33 8.09 4.97 1.13
N GLN A 34 9.26 4.71 1.72
CA GLN A 34 10.56 5.03 1.07
C GLN A 34 11.12 3.89 0.20
N VAL A 35 10.26 3.00 -0.30
CA VAL A 35 10.67 1.95 -1.24
C VAL A 35 10.37 2.40 -2.67
N SER A 36 11.39 2.31 -3.53
CA SER A 36 11.57 3.00 -4.81
C SER A 36 10.76 2.45 -6.01
N GLN A 37 9.80 1.54 -5.80
CA GLN A 37 9.14 0.86 -6.92
C GLN A 37 8.07 1.76 -7.59
N PRO A 38 7.93 1.74 -8.93
CA PRO A 38 6.97 2.58 -9.66
C PRO A 38 5.53 2.49 -9.14
N TRP A 39 5.07 1.27 -8.82
CA TRP A 39 3.71 1.05 -8.31
C TRP A 39 3.46 1.62 -6.92
N GLN A 40 4.49 1.68 -6.08
CA GLN A 40 4.40 2.29 -4.74
C GLN A 40 4.31 3.81 -4.87
N GLN A 41 5.04 4.41 -5.81
CA GLN A 41 4.95 5.85 -6.09
C GLN A 41 3.59 6.24 -6.66
N ALA A 42 3.02 5.41 -7.56
CA ALA A 42 1.68 5.64 -8.10
C ALA A 42 0.60 5.55 -7.00
N LEU A 43 0.69 4.53 -6.14
CA LEU A 43 -0.16 4.40 -4.96
C LEU A 43 0.03 5.59 -4.00
N GLY A 44 1.28 6.06 -3.86
CA GLY A 44 1.69 7.31 -3.23
C GLY A 44 0.85 8.50 -3.64
N ARG A 45 0.88 8.80 -4.94
CA ARG A 45 0.12 9.93 -5.50
C ARG A 45 -1.38 9.81 -5.26
N PHE A 46 -1.95 8.60 -5.41
CA PHE A 46 -3.36 8.36 -5.10
C PHE A 46 -3.67 8.70 -3.64
N TRP A 47 -2.81 8.27 -2.72
CA TRP A 47 -2.97 8.51 -1.30
C TRP A 47 -2.87 9.99 -0.93
N ASP A 48 -1.83 10.67 -1.41
CA ASP A 48 -1.59 12.09 -1.16
C ASP A 48 -2.78 12.93 -1.66
N TYR A 49 -3.30 12.59 -2.84
CA TYR A 49 -4.49 13.23 -3.38
C TYR A 49 -5.73 12.98 -2.52
N LEU A 50 -5.91 11.74 -2.04
CA LEU A 50 -7.02 11.41 -1.14
C LEU A 50 -6.91 12.14 0.21
N GLN A 51 -5.71 12.33 0.76
CA GLN A 51 -5.49 13.13 1.95
C GLN A 51 -5.83 14.60 1.72
N TRP A 52 -5.50 15.14 0.55
CA TRP A 52 -5.93 16.48 0.16
C TRP A 52 -7.46 16.56 0.09
N VAL A 53 -8.14 15.60 -0.53
CA VAL A 53 -9.62 15.54 -0.57
C VAL A 53 -10.21 15.46 0.84
N GLN A 54 -9.59 14.69 1.75
CA GLN A 54 -10.04 14.54 3.13
C GLN A 54 -10.05 15.85 3.92
N THR A 55 -9.26 16.86 3.52
CA THR A 55 -9.31 18.19 4.16
C THR A 55 -10.67 18.86 4.02
N MET A 56 -11.48 18.46 3.04
CA MET A 56 -12.78 19.07 2.71
C MET A 56 -12.72 20.61 2.64
N SER A 57 -11.57 21.17 2.25
CA SER A 57 -11.40 22.61 2.07
C SER A 57 -12.36 23.19 1.03
N ASN A 58 -12.60 24.49 1.05
CA ASN A 58 -13.49 25.15 0.07
C ASN A 58 -13.13 24.80 -1.38
N LYS A 59 -11.82 24.71 -1.68
CA LYS A 59 -11.33 24.30 -3.00
C LYS A 59 -11.66 22.84 -3.33
N VAL A 60 -11.52 21.93 -2.37
CA VAL A 60 -11.94 20.53 -2.55
C VAL A 60 -13.43 20.44 -2.83
N GLN A 61 -14.25 21.19 -2.08
CA GLN A 61 -15.69 21.20 -2.27
C GLN A 61 -16.05 21.70 -3.68
N GLU A 62 -15.42 22.77 -4.15
CA GLU A 62 -15.61 23.30 -5.51
C GLU A 62 -15.20 22.28 -6.59
N GLU A 63 -14.00 21.69 -6.48
CA GLU A 63 -13.49 20.71 -7.46
C GLU A 63 -14.28 19.39 -7.43
N LEU A 64 -14.87 19.04 -6.29
CA LEU A 64 -15.73 17.87 -6.17
C LEU A 64 -17.06 18.08 -6.88
N LEU A 65 -17.62 19.29 -6.80
CA LEU A 65 -18.84 19.69 -7.52
C LEU A 65 -18.62 19.79 -9.03
N SER A 66 -17.40 20.05 -9.49
CA SER A 66 -17.02 20.13 -10.92
C SER A 66 -16.59 18.80 -11.55
N ASN A 67 -16.65 17.68 -10.81
CA ASN A 67 -16.15 16.34 -11.18
C ASN A 67 -14.63 16.15 -11.19
N GLN A 68 -13.85 17.22 -11.10
CA GLN A 68 -12.39 17.18 -11.21
C GLN A 68 -11.77 16.19 -10.21
N VAL A 69 -12.28 16.16 -8.96
CA VAL A 69 -11.81 15.21 -7.94
C VAL A 69 -12.01 13.75 -8.37
N THR A 70 -13.18 13.43 -8.90
CA THR A 70 -13.51 12.05 -9.31
C THR A 70 -12.74 11.61 -10.56
N GLU A 71 -12.41 12.54 -11.45
CA GLU A 71 -11.61 12.29 -12.66
C GLU A 71 -10.14 12.06 -12.30
N GLU A 72 -9.53 12.92 -11.48
CA GLU A 72 -8.13 12.76 -11.09
C GLU A 72 -7.94 11.49 -10.27
N LEU A 73 -8.86 11.15 -9.35
CA LEU A 73 -8.83 9.85 -8.65
C LEU A 73 -8.92 8.67 -9.60
N SER A 74 -9.73 8.76 -10.66
CA SER A 74 -9.84 7.69 -11.66
C SER A 74 -8.52 7.49 -12.39
N LYS A 75 -7.87 8.59 -12.80
CA LYS A 75 -6.57 8.56 -13.47
C LYS A 75 -5.47 8.01 -12.56
N LEU A 76 -5.41 8.43 -11.29
CA LEU A 76 -4.43 7.92 -10.32
C LEU A 76 -4.66 6.43 -10.01
N MET A 77 -5.92 5.98 -9.97
CA MET A 77 -6.26 4.57 -9.85
C MET A 77 -5.80 3.77 -11.08
N GLU A 78 -6.05 4.26 -12.29
CA GLU A 78 -5.61 3.62 -13.54
C GLU A 78 -4.07 3.51 -13.60
N GLU A 79 -3.37 4.58 -13.24
CA GLU A 79 -1.91 4.61 -13.14
C GLU A 79 -1.41 3.56 -12.14
N THR A 80 -1.96 3.55 -10.91
CA THR A 80 -1.57 2.59 -9.88
C THR A 80 -1.82 1.15 -10.32
N MET A 81 -2.99 0.86 -10.88
CA MET A 81 -3.32 -0.49 -11.34
C MET A 81 -2.49 -0.93 -12.55
N GLY A 82 -2.07 0.02 -13.39
CA GLY A 82 -1.12 -0.20 -14.47
C GLY A 82 0.24 -0.64 -13.94
N GLU A 83 0.81 0.11 -13.00
CA GLU A 83 2.11 -0.20 -12.41
C GLU A 83 2.09 -1.49 -11.59
N VAL A 84 1.04 -1.76 -10.81
CA VAL A 84 0.87 -3.03 -10.08
C VAL A 84 0.85 -4.21 -11.05
N LYS A 85 0.19 -4.07 -12.21
CA LYS A 85 0.15 -5.14 -13.23
C LYS A 85 1.53 -5.38 -13.84
N THR A 86 2.31 -4.33 -14.08
CA THR A 86 3.69 -4.43 -14.58
C THR A 86 4.57 -5.14 -13.56
N TYR A 87 4.54 -4.69 -12.30
CA TYR A 87 5.31 -5.29 -11.21
C TYR A 87 4.97 -6.77 -10.97
N LYS A 88 3.68 -7.12 -11.02
CA LYS A 88 3.25 -8.53 -10.92
C LYS A 88 3.89 -9.41 -11.99
N LYS A 89 3.91 -8.96 -13.25
CA LYS A 89 4.53 -9.72 -14.36
C LYS A 89 6.03 -9.89 -14.19
N GLU A 90 6.70 -8.85 -13.71
CA GLU A 90 8.12 -8.90 -13.42
C GLU A 90 8.42 -9.92 -12.31
N LEU A 91 7.65 -9.87 -11.21
CA LEU A 91 7.75 -10.88 -10.14
C LEU A 91 7.49 -12.30 -10.65
N GLU A 92 6.45 -12.51 -11.47
CA GLU A 92 6.16 -13.83 -12.05
C GLU A 92 7.30 -14.36 -12.93
N THR A 93 8.05 -13.47 -13.58
CA THR A 93 9.24 -13.82 -14.38
C THR A 93 10.42 -14.18 -13.48
N GLN A 94 10.66 -13.40 -12.42
CA GLN A 94 11.71 -13.67 -11.44
C GLN A 94 11.47 -14.96 -10.63
N LEU A 95 10.22 -15.38 -10.50
CA LEU A 95 9.82 -16.66 -9.91
C LEU A 95 9.97 -17.86 -10.86
N GLY A 96 10.43 -17.65 -12.10
CA GLY A 96 10.67 -18.72 -13.08
C GLY A 96 11.52 -19.92 -12.60
N PRO A 97 12.61 -19.74 -11.83
CA PRO A 97 13.41 -20.86 -11.31
C PRO A 97 12.81 -21.55 -10.07
N MET A 98 11.64 -21.11 -9.59
CA MET A 98 10.99 -21.67 -8.40
C MET A 98 10.12 -22.89 -8.74
N THR A 99 9.72 -23.64 -7.72
CA THR A 99 8.75 -24.73 -7.90
C THR A 99 7.40 -24.19 -8.38
N GLN A 100 6.73 -24.95 -9.25
CA GLN A 100 5.42 -24.61 -9.79
C GLN A 100 4.41 -24.26 -8.69
N GLU A 101 4.37 -25.04 -7.60
CA GLU A 101 3.48 -24.81 -6.46
C GLU A 101 3.70 -23.45 -5.78
N THR A 102 4.97 -23.06 -5.55
CA THR A 102 5.31 -21.78 -4.91
C THR A 102 4.91 -20.61 -5.80
N ARG A 103 5.19 -20.73 -7.10
CA ARG A 103 4.86 -19.73 -8.11
C ARG A 103 3.34 -19.52 -8.18
N ASP A 104 2.57 -20.61 -8.23
CA ASP A 104 1.12 -20.56 -8.34
C ASP A 104 0.49 -19.93 -7.08
N ARG A 105 1.01 -20.27 -5.89
CA ARG A 105 0.56 -19.67 -4.63
C ARG A 105 0.83 -18.16 -4.59
N LEU A 106 2.05 -17.73 -4.88
CA LEU A 106 2.42 -16.31 -4.88
C LEU A 106 1.63 -15.51 -5.92
N SER A 107 1.43 -16.07 -7.12
CA SER A 107 0.63 -15.41 -8.16
C SER A 107 -0.83 -15.22 -7.73
N LYS A 108 -1.40 -16.21 -7.03
CA LYS A 108 -2.77 -16.13 -6.48
C LYS A 108 -2.88 -15.07 -5.38
N GLU A 109 -1.93 -15.02 -4.45
CA GLU A 109 -1.89 -14.01 -3.39
C GLU A 109 -1.77 -12.59 -3.98
N LEU A 110 -0.88 -12.40 -4.96
CA LEU A 110 -0.72 -11.13 -5.69
C LEU A 110 -1.99 -10.74 -6.47
N GLN A 111 -2.68 -11.70 -7.09
CA GLN A 111 -3.93 -11.44 -7.79
C GLN A 111 -5.04 -10.99 -6.83
N ALA A 112 -5.15 -11.65 -5.67
CA ALA A 112 -6.12 -11.28 -4.65
C ALA A 112 -5.84 -9.88 -4.09
N ALA A 113 -4.58 -9.55 -3.82
CA ALA A 113 -4.15 -8.23 -3.39
C ALA A 113 -4.47 -7.14 -4.44
N GLN A 114 -4.18 -7.41 -5.71
CA GLN A 114 -4.48 -6.50 -6.81
C GLN A 114 -6.00 -6.25 -6.94
N ALA A 115 -6.82 -7.29 -6.82
CA ALA A 115 -8.27 -7.16 -6.89
C ALA A 115 -8.81 -6.34 -5.71
N ARG A 116 -8.29 -6.59 -4.51
CA ARG A 116 -8.68 -5.86 -3.29
C ARG A 116 -8.30 -4.38 -3.38
N LEU A 117 -7.09 -4.06 -3.83
CA LEU A 117 -6.66 -2.67 -4.02
C LEU A 117 -7.59 -1.90 -4.97
N ARG A 118 -7.91 -2.51 -6.12
CA ARG A 118 -8.84 -1.92 -7.08
C ARG A 118 -10.20 -1.66 -6.45
N SER A 119 -10.77 -2.67 -5.79
CA SER A 119 -12.07 -2.53 -5.12
C SER A 119 -12.06 -1.41 -4.09
N ASP A 120 -10.99 -1.32 -3.28
CA ASP A 120 -10.90 -0.28 -2.26
C ASP A 120 -10.81 1.12 -2.89
N MET A 121 -10.08 1.30 -4.00
CA MET A 121 -10.02 2.58 -4.73
C MET A 121 -11.35 2.94 -5.41
N GLU A 122 -12.02 1.95 -6.02
CA GLU A 122 -13.33 2.13 -6.65
C GLU A 122 -14.41 2.53 -5.64
N ASP A 123 -14.38 1.96 -4.42
CA ASP A 123 -15.27 2.33 -3.32
C ASP A 123 -15.15 3.82 -2.99
N VAL A 124 -13.92 4.34 -2.86
CA VAL A 124 -13.65 5.75 -2.54
C VAL A 124 -14.19 6.66 -3.64
N ARG A 125 -13.88 6.35 -4.90
CA ARG A 125 -14.37 7.14 -6.05
C ARG A 125 -15.90 7.15 -6.09
N THR A 126 -16.53 6.00 -5.87
CA THR A 126 -17.99 5.86 -5.91
C THR A 126 -18.65 6.70 -4.82
N ARG A 127 -18.09 6.70 -3.60
CA ARG A 127 -18.57 7.53 -2.49
C ARG A 127 -18.47 9.03 -2.77
N LEU A 128 -17.36 9.49 -3.34
CA LEU A 128 -17.20 10.90 -3.76
C LEU A 128 -18.20 11.30 -4.84
N THR A 129 -18.50 10.38 -5.76
CA THR A 129 -19.54 10.59 -6.79
C THR A 129 -20.93 10.69 -6.17
N GLN A 130 -21.25 9.84 -5.18
CA GLN A 130 -22.51 9.87 -4.45
C GLN A 130 -22.68 11.19 -3.69
N TYR A 131 -21.68 11.60 -2.91
CA TYR A 131 -21.67 12.89 -2.21
C TYR A 131 -21.98 14.05 -3.16
N ARG A 132 -21.29 14.11 -4.30
CA ARG A 132 -21.51 15.16 -5.29
C ARG A 132 -22.97 15.18 -5.76
N ASN A 133 -23.52 14.02 -6.12
CA ASN A 133 -24.89 13.93 -6.61
C ASN A 133 -25.92 14.34 -5.54
N GLU A 134 -25.68 13.95 -4.28
CA GLU A 134 -26.51 14.35 -3.15
C GLU A 134 -26.48 15.87 -2.94
N VAL A 135 -25.30 16.48 -2.95
CA VAL A 135 -25.15 17.93 -2.81
C VAL A 135 -25.80 18.69 -3.98
N GLN A 136 -25.61 18.24 -5.23
CA GLN A 136 -26.27 18.84 -6.39
C GLN A 136 -27.80 18.74 -6.31
N THR A 137 -28.31 17.61 -5.82
CA THR A 137 -29.76 17.41 -5.61
C THR A 137 -30.28 18.37 -4.53
N MET A 138 -29.56 18.51 -3.42
CA MET A 138 -29.94 19.44 -2.35
C MET A 138 -29.92 20.90 -2.82
N MET A 139 -28.91 21.33 -3.59
CA MET A 139 -28.87 22.67 -4.17
C MET A 139 -30.06 22.95 -5.12
N GLY A 140 -30.51 21.94 -5.86
CA GLY A 140 -31.67 22.05 -6.76
C GLY A 140 -33.02 22.04 -6.05
N GLN A 141 -33.11 21.47 -4.84
CA GLN A 141 -34.38 21.30 -4.09
C GLN A 141 -34.56 22.31 -2.95
N ASN A 142 -33.48 22.77 -2.31
CA ASN A 142 -33.49 23.46 -1.01
C ASN A 142 -33.00 24.93 -1.11
N SER A 143 -33.12 25.57 -2.28
CA SER A 143 -32.59 26.93 -2.53
C SER A 143 -33.17 28.03 -1.64
N GLU A 144 -34.19 27.73 -0.83
CA GLU A 144 -34.91 28.68 0.02
C GLU A 144 -34.26 28.84 1.42
N ASP A 145 -33.49 27.86 1.92
CA ASP A 145 -32.80 27.92 3.21
C ASP A 145 -31.31 27.53 3.10
N MET A 146 -30.46 28.54 2.88
CA MET A 146 -29.01 28.40 2.76
C MET A 146 -28.35 27.84 4.03
N GLU A 147 -28.91 28.11 5.20
CA GLU A 147 -28.38 27.63 6.48
C GLU A 147 -28.55 26.11 6.64
N GLU A 148 -29.70 25.55 6.21
CA GLU A 148 -29.94 24.11 6.23
C GLU A 148 -29.05 23.38 5.20
N LEU A 149 -28.87 23.97 4.02
CA LEU A 149 -27.96 23.44 2.99
C LEU A 149 -26.52 23.37 3.51
N GLN A 150 -26.06 24.43 4.17
CA GLN A 150 -24.71 24.50 4.72
C GLN A 150 -24.50 23.46 5.83
N ALA A 151 -25.45 23.33 6.76
CA ALA A 151 -25.38 22.32 7.82
C ALA A 151 -25.34 20.89 7.27
N LYS A 152 -26.13 20.58 6.24
CA LYS A 152 -26.10 19.26 5.59
C LYS A 152 -24.81 18.99 4.83
N MET A 153 -24.24 20.00 4.16
CA MET A 153 -22.94 19.86 3.52
C MET A 153 -21.83 19.58 4.54
N GLU A 154 -21.86 20.26 5.69
CA GLU A 154 -20.88 20.03 6.76
C GLU A 154 -20.99 18.61 7.32
N GLU A 155 -22.21 18.12 7.56
CA GLU A 155 -22.45 16.74 8.00
C GLU A 155 -21.92 15.72 6.98
N GLN A 156 -22.26 15.90 5.70
CA GLN A 156 -21.80 15.04 4.62
C GLN A 156 -20.28 15.09 4.44
N ALA A 157 -19.66 16.27 4.61
CA ALA A 157 -18.22 16.43 4.57
C ALA A 157 -17.53 15.69 5.72
N ASN A 158 -18.09 15.76 6.93
CA ASN A 158 -17.61 15.00 8.08
C ASN A 158 -17.74 13.48 7.85
N GLN A 159 -18.86 13.03 7.29
CA GLN A 159 -19.05 11.63 6.92
C GLN A 159 -18.01 11.17 5.90
N MET A 160 -17.70 12.00 4.90
CA MET A 160 -16.65 11.72 3.91
C MET A 160 -15.26 11.63 4.55
N ARG A 161 -14.94 12.53 5.48
CA ARG A 161 -13.67 12.50 6.24
C ARG A 161 -13.51 11.17 6.99
N LEU A 162 -14.54 10.73 7.69
CA LEU A 162 -14.55 9.45 8.40
C LEU A 162 -14.43 8.24 7.47
N GLN A 163 -15.04 8.30 6.29
CA GLN A 163 -14.92 7.24 5.29
C GLN A 163 -13.53 7.16 4.68
N ALA A 164 -12.89 8.30 4.43
CA ALA A 164 -11.49 8.34 4.03
C ALA A 164 -10.62 7.67 5.11
N GLU A 165 -10.77 8.03 6.39
CA GLU A 165 -10.06 7.38 7.50
C GLU A 165 -10.31 5.87 7.58
N ALA A 166 -11.55 5.43 7.38
CA ALA A 166 -11.90 4.02 7.37
C ALA A 166 -11.23 3.27 6.20
N PHE A 167 -11.19 3.87 5.01
CA PHE A 167 -10.44 3.34 3.87
C PHE A 167 -8.95 3.26 4.20
N GLN A 168 -8.38 4.32 4.78
CA GLN A 168 -6.98 4.38 5.15
C GLN A 168 -6.60 3.27 6.16
N ALA A 169 -7.43 3.09 7.19
CA ALA A 169 -7.27 2.04 8.18
C ALA A 169 -7.43 0.64 7.55
N ARG A 170 -8.43 0.45 6.68
CA ARG A 170 -8.68 -0.80 5.96
C ARG A 170 -7.46 -1.17 5.11
N LEU A 171 -6.99 -0.24 4.27
CA LEU A 171 -5.86 -0.43 3.39
C LEU A 171 -4.60 -0.80 4.18
N LYS A 172 -4.22 0.01 5.17
CA LYS A 172 -3.07 -0.28 6.05
C LYS A 172 -3.24 -1.65 6.72
N GLY A 173 -4.44 -1.96 7.19
CA GLY A 173 -4.76 -3.18 7.91
C GLY A 173 -4.55 -4.47 7.11
N TRP A 174 -4.72 -4.46 5.78
CA TRP A 174 -4.46 -5.64 4.95
C TRP A 174 -3.17 -5.58 4.15
N PHE A 175 -2.72 -4.38 3.78
CA PHE A 175 -1.55 -4.19 2.95
C PHE A 175 -0.25 -4.41 3.71
N VAL A 176 -0.14 -3.88 4.93
CA VAL A 176 1.04 -4.09 5.79
C VAL A 176 1.32 -5.57 6.05
N PRO A 177 0.34 -6.38 6.53
CA PRO A 177 0.59 -7.80 6.74
C PRO A 177 0.85 -8.57 5.44
N LEU A 178 0.26 -8.17 4.31
CA LEU A 178 0.55 -8.78 3.01
C LEU A 178 2.02 -8.61 2.62
N VAL A 179 2.56 -7.39 2.70
CA VAL A 179 3.96 -7.11 2.35
C VAL A 179 4.91 -7.87 3.28
N GLN A 180 4.59 -7.90 4.58
CA GLN A 180 5.37 -8.67 5.56
C GLN A 180 5.35 -10.17 5.27
N ASP A 181 4.18 -10.73 4.92
CA ASP A 181 4.05 -12.15 4.59
C ASP A 181 4.84 -12.48 3.31
N MET A 182 4.74 -11.66 2.26
CA MET A 182 5.56 -11.82 1.06
C MET A 182 7.05 -11.78 1.38
N GLN A 183 7.53 -10.82 2.17
CA GLN A 183 8.94 -10.71 2.54
C GLN A 183 9.41 -11.94 3.32
N ARG A 184 8.59 -12.48 4.22
CA ARG A 184 8.87 -13.71 4.95
C ARG A 184 8.92 -14.93 4.03
N GLN A 185 7.96 -15.05 3.10
CA GLN A 185 7.94 -16.12 2.11
C GLN A 185 9.21 -16.06 1.23
N TRP A 186 9.60 -14.87 0.77
CA TRP A 186 10.83 -14.66 0.01
C TRP A 186 12.10 -15.06 0.78
N ALA A 187 12.21 -14.65 2.05
CA ALA A 187 13.34 -15.04 2.89
C ALA A 187 13.46 -16.58 3.04
N GLY A 188 12.33 -17.25 3.30
CA GLY A 188 12.30 -18.71 3.42
C GLY A 188 12.62 -19.43 2.10
N LEU A 189 12.30 -18.83 0.95
CA LEU A 189 12.66 -19.38 -0.36
C LEU A 189 14.17 -19.27 -0.63
N VAL A 190 14.78 -18.13 -0.31
CA VAL A 190 16.23 -17.94 -0.45
C VAL A 190 16.98 -18.94 0.43
N GLU A 191 16.52 -19.17 1.67
CA GLU A 191 17.11 -20.14 2.59
C GLU A 191 17.04 -21.58 2.07
N LYS A 192 15.89 -21.97 1.49
CA LYS A 192 15.73 -23.30 0.85
C LYS A 192 16.66 -23.49 -0.34
N MET A 193 16.82 -22.47 -1.20
CA MET A 193 17.75 -22.53 -2.32
C MET A 193 19.20 -22.65 -1.86
N GLN A 194 19.60 -21.88 -0.85
CA GLN A 194 20.95 -21.98 -0.26
C GLN A 194 21.21 -23.36 0.36
N SER A 195 20.22 -23.93 1.03
CA SER A 195 20.31 -25.27 1.62
C SER A 195 20.44 -26.36 0.56
N ALA A 196 19.67 -26.27 -0.53
CA ALA A 196 19.74 -27.22 -1.64
C ALA A 196 21.08 -27.14 -2.41
N LEU A 197 21.66 -25.94 -2.52
CA LEU A 197 22.97 -25.73 -3.16
C LEU A 197 24.15 -26.09 -2.25
N GLY A 198 24.00 -25.97 -0.92
CA GLY A 198 25.01 -26.37 0.06
C GLY A 198 25.10 -27.88 0.32
N ALA A 199 24.05 -28.64 -0.03
CA ALA A 199 23.95 -30.08 0.19
C ALA A 199 24.31 -30.93 -1.06
N SER A 200 25.20 -30.45 -1.93
CA SER A 200 25.66 -31.24 -3.07
C SER A 200 26.45 -32.47 -2.55
N PRO A 201 26.08 -33.71 -2.91
CA PRO A 201 26.78 -34.91 -2.45
C PRO A 201 28.15 -34.98 -3.13
N SER A 202 29.22 -34.94 -2.33
CA SER A 202 30.57 -35.28 -2.79
C SER A 202 30.55 -36.64 -3.51
N PRO A 203 31.23 -36.80 -4.66
CA PRO A 203 31.33 -38.09 -5.32
C PRO A 203 32.05 -39.05 -4.39
N THR A 204 31.35 -40.12 -4.01
CA THR A 204 31.90 -41.20 -3.18
C THR A 204 33.11 -41.78 -3.91
N PRO A 205 34.29 -41.91 -3.27
CA PRO A 205 35.42 -42.55 -3.91
C PRO A 205 35.09 -44.03 -4.08
N VAL A 206 35.05 -44.48 -5.33
CA VAL A 206 34.95 -45.89 -5.69
C VAL A 206 36.19 -46.60 -5.12
N PRO A 207 36.05 -47.68 -4.33
CA PRO A 207 37.21 -48.45 -3.91
C PRO A 207 37.79 -49.14 -5.15
N SER A 208 38.99 -48.74 -5.56
CA SER A 208 39.77 -49.49 -6.53
C SER A 208 40.23 -50.78 -5.86
N GLU A 209 39.43 -51.83 -6.01
CA GLU A 209 39.86 -53.20 -5.87
C GLU A 209 40.63 -53.58 -7.14
N ASN A 210 41.94 -53.76 -7.05
CA ASN A 210 42.68 -54.72 -7.88
C ASN A 210 44.16 -54.84 -7.48
N GLN A 211 44.47 -56.08 -7.04
CA GLN A 211 45.71 -56.87 -7.13
C GLN A 211 47.07 -56.21 -6.90
#